data_AF-A0A1D6GRK5-F1
#
_entry.id   AF-A0A1D6GRK5-F1
#
_cell.length_a   1.000
_cell.length_b   1.000
_cell.length_c   1.000
_cell.angle_alpha   90.00
_cell.angle_beta   90.00
_cell.angle_gamma   90.00
#
_symmetry.space_group_name_H-M   'P 1'
#
loop_
_entity.id
_entity.type
_entity.pdbx_description
1 polymer ?
#
loop_
_entity_poly.entity_id
_entity_poly.type
_entity_poly.pdbx_seq_one_letter_code
_entity_poly.pdbx_strand_id
1 'polypeptide(L)'
;MDTCHQSIETADGKKDYSDPVPAPFVNAGELGKWSLYRAVIAEFVATLLFVYVTLATVIGHKREAESQPCGSVGVLGIAWSFGGMIFVLVYCIAGISGGHINPAVTFGLLLARKLSLVRAALYVVAQCLGAMCGAGLVKAFHGAHWYLRYGGGANELAAGYSKGAGLGAEIVGTFVLVYTVFSATDPKRKVRDSHVPVLAPLPIGFAVFMVHLATIPVTGTGINPARSLGPAVVYNQRKAWEDHWIFWVGPLIGAAAAMLYHQLVLRAGAAKAFASFRNNQHF
;
A
#
# COMPACT_ATOMS: atom_id res chain seq x y z
N MET A 1 -0.09 -5.45 69.31
CA MET A 1 0.93 -6.06 68.43
C MET A 1 0.19 -6.32 67.14
N ASP A 2 -0.02 -5.26 66.36
CA ASP A 2 -1.06 -5.23 65.33
C ASP A 2 -0.43 -5.09 63.96
N THR A 3 -0.26 -6.28 63.39
CA THR A 3 -0.20 -6.68 61.99
C THR A 3 -0.19 -5.56 60.93
N CYS A 4 0.99 -5.38 60.34
CA CYS A 4 1.20 -4.80 59.01
C CYS A 4 0.61 -5.72 57.94
N HIS A 5 -0.69 -5.56 57.64
CA HIS A 5 -1.27 -5.97 56.36
C HIS A 5 -1.06 -4.84 55.36
N GLN A 6 0.16 -4.74 54.83
CA GLN A 6 0.38 -4.05 53.56
C GLN A 6 -0.18 -4.92 52.46
N SER A 7 -1.41 -4.57 52.04
CA SER A 7 -1.96 -4.93 50.75
C SER A 7 -0.93 -4.60 49.67
N ILE A 8 -0.59 -5.63 48.89
CA ILE A 8 0.12 -5.48 47.63
C ILE A 8 -0.80 -4.65 46.72
N GLU A 9 -0.61 -3.34 46.73
CA GLU A 9 -1.04 -2.47 45.64
C GLU A 9 -0.33 -2.98 44.40
N THR A 10 -1.10 -3.55 43.49
CA THR A 10 -0.66 -3.89 42.14
C THR A 10 -0.25 -2.59 41.45
N ALA A 11 1.05 -2.31 41.52
CA ALA A 11 1.67 -1.27 40.74
C ALA A 11 1.36 -1.50 39.26
N ASP A 12 0.75 -0.50 38.65
CA ASP A 12 0.53 -0.34 37.21
C ASP A 12 -0.50 -1.27 36.53
N GLY A 13 -1.77 -0.90 36.66
CA GLY A 13 -2.78 -1.11 35.62
C GLY A 13 -2.51 -0.29 34.34
N LYS A 14 -1.27 -0.24 33.87
CA LYS A 14 -0.89 0.39 32.61
C LYS A 14 -1.47 -0.43 31.48
N LYS A 15 -2.56 0.07 30.88
CA LYS A 15 -3.14 -0.47 29.64
C LYS A 15 -2.02 -0.76 28.62
N ASP A 16 -1.90 -2.01 28.21
CA ASP A 16 -0.80 -2.50 27.35
C ASP A 16 -0.64 -1.77 26.00
N TYR A 17 -1.65 -1.01 25.55
CA TYR A 17 -1.55 -0.15 24.37
C TYR A 17 -2.69 0.87 24.32
N SER A 18 -2.38 2.17 24.19
CA SER A 18 -3.35 3.21 23.86
C SER A 18 -3.28 3.56 22.37
N ASP A 19 -4.40 3.37 21.66
CA ASP A 19 -4.51 3.81 20.28
C ASP A 19 -4.50 5.34 20.22
N PRO A 20 -3.78 5.95 19.26
CA PRO A 20 -3.89 7.38 19.02
C PRO A 20 -5.31 7.75 18.59
N VAL A 21 -5.73 8.97 18.94
CA VAL A 21 -7.07 9.51 18.61
C VAL A 21 -7.38 9.33 17.12
N PRO A 22 -8.55 8.78 16.75
CA PRO A 22 -8.96 8.62 15.37
C PRO A 22 -9.01 9.96 14.63
N ALA A 23 -8.53 9.97 13.38
CA ALA A 23 -8.63 11.14 12.52
C ALA A 23 -10.12 11.50 12.28
N PRO A 24 -10.47 12.80 12.25
CA PRO A 24 -11.77 13.23 11.72
C PRO A 24 -11.93 12.73 10.29
N PHE A 25 -13.09 12.15 9.98
CA PHE A 25 -13.32 11.53 8.67
C PHE A 25 -13.26 12.59 7.56
N VAL A 26 -13.87 13.75 7.80
CA VAL A 26 -13.71 14.95 6.98
C VAL A 26 -12.94 16.00 7.80
N ASN A 27 -11.85 16.52 7.25
CA ASN A 27 -11.06 17.59 7.85
C ASN A 27 -10.62 18.60 6.79
N ALA A 28 -11.55 19.47 6.37
CA ALA A 28 -11.29 20.47 5.34
C ALA A 28 -10.20 21.48 5.75
N GLY A 29 -9.97 21.67 7.04
CA GLY A 29 -8.91 22.55 7.56
C GLY A 29 -7.49 22.13 7.14
N GLU A 30 -7.29 20.87 6.72
CA GLU A 30 -5.99 20.43 6.18
C GLU A 30 -5.65 21.10 4.84
N LEU A 31 -6.64 21.58 4.08
CA LEU A 31 -6.43 22.28 2.81
C LEU A 31 -5.68 23.61 2.99
N GLY A 32 -5.73 24.22 4.17
CA GLY A 32 -4.96 25.41 4.49
C GLY A 32 -3.49 25.13 4.84
N LYS A 33 -3.08 23.86 4.95
CA LYS A 33 -1.75 23.50 5.47
C LYS A 33 -0.77 23.18 4.35
N TRP A 34 0.35 23.89 4.30
CA TRP A 34 1.43 23.60 3.34
C TRP A 34 2.04 22.20 3.50
N SER A 35 1.99 21.62 4.70
CA SER A 35 2.41 20.23 4.94
C SER A 35 1.55 19.21 4.19
N LEU A 36 0.26 19.48 3.93
CA LEU A 36 -0.57 18.61 3.08
C LEU A 36 -0.04 18.58 1.65
N TYR A 37 0.19 19.73 1.03
CA TYR A 37 0.66 19.80 -0.35
C TYR A 37 2.04 19.19 -0.53
N ARG A 38 2.95 19.40 0.43
CA ARG A 38 4.26 18.70 0.46
C ARG A 38 4.09 17.18 0.48
N ALA A 39 3.14 16.67 1.26
CA ALA A 39 2.86 15.23 1.32
C ALA A 39 2.25 14.70 0.02
N VAL A 40 1.34 15.46 -0.62
CA VAL A 40 0.74 15.10 -1.91
C VAL A 40 1.79 15.05 -3.02
N ILE A 41 2.70 16.02 -3.07
CA ILE A 41 3.84 16.03 -4.01
C ILE A 41 4.76 14.83 -3.73
N ALA A 42 5.03 14.52 -2.46
CA ALA A 42 5.86 13.37 -2.10
C ALA A 42 5.26 12.04 -2.57
N GLU A 43 3.95 11.83 -2.41
CA GLU A 43 3.24 10.65 -2.92
C GLU A 43 3.26 10.58 -4.46
N PHE A 44 3.08 11.71 -5.15
CA PHE A 44 3.21 11.79 -6.61
C PHE A 44 4.61 11.38 -7.08
N VAL A 45 5.66 12.02 -6.54
CA VAL A 45 7.05 11.76 -6.96
C VAL A 45 7.47 10.33 -6.62
N ALA A 46 7.12 9.85 -5.43
CA ALA A 46 7.44 8.47 -5.04
C ALA A 46 6.76 7.46 -5.98
N THR A 47 5.48 7.66 -6.32
CA THR A 47 4.78 6.73 -7.22
C THR A 47 5.31 6.80 -8.65
N LEU A 48 5.73 7.99 -9.12
CA LEU A 48 6.44 8.15 -10.39
C LEU A 48 7.74 7.34 -10.40
N LEU A 49 8.60 7.51 -9.40
CA LEU A 49 9.87 6.81 -9.32
C LEU A 49 9.67 5.30 -9.18
N PHE A 50 8.70 4.87 -8.38
CA PHE A 50 8.33 3.47 -8.21
C PHE A 50 7.98 2.83 -9.56
N VAL A 51 7.06 3.44 -10.31
CA VAL A 51 6.62 2.89 -11.60
C VAL A 51 7.72 3.00 -12.65
N TYR A 52 8.48 4.09 -12.67
CA TYR A 52 9.61 4.24 -13.59
C TYR A 52 10.63 3.11 -13.44
N VAL A 53 11.16 2.91 -12.23
CA VAL A 53 12.20 1.91 -11.99
C VAL A 53 11.69 0.50 -12.25
N THR A 54 10.51 0.15 -11.72
CA THR A 54 9.99 -1.21 -11.81
C THR A 54 9.60 -1.61 -13.23
N LEU A 55 8.95 -0.72 -13.99
CA LEU A 55 8.64 -1.01 -15.39
C LEU A 55 9.89 -1.02 -16.26
N ALA A 56 10.86 -0.13 -16.01
CA ALA A 56 12.14 -0.17 -16.72
C ALA A 56 12.85 -1.52 -16.50
N THR A 57 12.83 -2.06 -15.27
CA THR A 57 13.33 -3.41 -14.97
C THR A 57 12.56 -4.50 -15.73
N VAL A 58 11.22 -4.43 -15.77
CA VAL A 58 10.39 -5.41 -16.50
C VAL A 58 10.69 -5.40 -18.00
N ILE A 59 10.71 -4.21 -18.61
CA ILE A 59 10.97 -4.06 -20.05
C ILE A 59 12.41 -4.43 -20.40
N GLY A 60 13.38 -4.05 -19.55
CA GLY A 60 14.78 -4.45 -19.68
C GLY A 60 14.95 -5.97 -19.64
N HIS A 61 14.38 -6.63 -18.64
CA HIS A 61 14.38 -8.09 -18.51
C HIS A 61 13.83 -8.78 -19.74
N LYS A 62 12.63 -8.39 -20.20
CA LYS A 62 11.98 -9.01 -21.36
C LYS A 62 12.78 -8.82 -22.65
N ARG A 63 13.36 -7.63 -22.85
CA ARG A 63 14.17 -7.33 -24.04
C ARG A 63 15.44 -8.16 -24.08
N GLU A 64 16.16 -8.24 -22.97
CA GLU A 64 17.42 -8.98 -22.91
C GLU A 64 17.18 -10.49 -22.98
N ALA A 65 16.16 -11.01 -22.28
CA ALA A 65 15.80 -12.42 -22.29
C ALA A 65 15.37 -12.94 -23.68
N GLU A 66 14.86 -12.08 -24.58
CA GLU A 66 14.57 -12.47 -25.97
C GLU A 66 15.85 -12.77 -26.77
N SER A 67 16.92 -11.99 -26.54
CA SER A 67 18.20 -12.16 -27.25
C SER A 67 19.17 -13.15 -26.58
N GLN A 68 19.14 -13.21 -25.25
CA GLN A 68 20.07 -14.00 -24.44
C GLN A 68 19.28 -14.71 -23.33
N PRO A 69 18.92 -15.98 -23.54
CA PRO A 69 18.30 -16.79 -22.50
C PRO A 69 19.13 -16.73 -21.22
N CYS A 70 18.50 -16.36 -20.10
CA CYS A 70 19.13 -16.21 -18.78
C CYS A 70 20.18 -15.08 -18.63
N GLY A 71 20.34 -14.18 -19.61
CA GLY A 71 21.31 -13.06 -19.52
C GLY A 71 20.86 -11.88 -18.65
N SER A 72 19.57 -11.81 -18.33
CA SER A 72 18.97 -10.67 -17.62
C SER A 72 18.83 -10.90 -16.12
N VAL A 73 18.33 -9.88 -15.40
CA VAL A 73 18.06 -9.93 -13.94
C VAL A 73 17.06 -11.01 -13.49
N GLY A 74 16.39 -11.68 -14.44
CA GLY A 74 15.38 -12.69 -14.16
C GLY A 74 14.10 -12.15 -13.52
N VAL A 75 13.10 -13.03 -13.38
CA VAL A 75 11.85 -12.72 -12.66
C VAL A 75 12.12 -12.40 -11.17
N LEU A 76 13.17 -12.99 -10.59
CA LEU A 76 13.62 -12.67 -9.24
C LEU A 76 14.06 -11.20 -9.13
N GLY A 77 14.83 -10.69 -10.11
CA GLY A 77 15.22 -9.29 -10.17
C GLY A 77 14.03 -8.35 -10.35
N ILE A 78 13.01 -8.76 -11.11
CA ILE A 78 11.73 -8.02 -11.18
C ILE A 78 11.10 -7.93 -9.79
N ALA A 79 10.93 -9.05 -9.08
CA ALA A 79 10.34 -9.04 -7.74
C ALA A 79 11.14 -8.15 -6.75
N TRP A 80 12.47 -8.19 -6.81
CA TRP A 80 13.34 -7.29 -6.04
C TRP A 80 13.12 -5.81 -6.38
N SER A 81 12.95 -5.46 -7.66
CA SER A 81 12.71 -4.07 -8.05
C SER A 81 11.44 -3.51 -7.40
N PHE A 82 10.36 -4.29 -7.35
CA PHE A 82 9.10 -3.86 -6.74
C PHE A 82 9.21 -3.72 -5.23
N GLY A 83 9.70 -4.74 -4.53
CA GLY A 83 9.83 -4.69 -3.08
C GLY A 83 10.90 -3.71 -2.59
N GLY A 84 12.04 -3.67 -3.27
CA GLY A 84 13.15 -2.76 -2.98
C GLY A 84 12.77 -1.30 -3.16
N MET A 85 12.06 -0.95 -4.25
CA MET A 85 11.59 0.42 -4.44
C MET A 85 10.56 0.85 -3.40
N ILE A 86 9.67 -0.05 -2.97
CA ILE A 86 8.76 0.27 -1.86
C ILE A 86 9.53 0.50 -0.57
N PHE A 87 10.51 -0.36 -0.23
CA PHE A 87 11.37 -0.13 0.94
C PHE A 87 12.05 1.25 0.88
N VAL A 88 12.75 1.56 -0.21
CA VAL A 88 13.50 2.82 -0.36
C VAL A 88 12.57 4.03 -0.29
N LEU A 89 11.47 4.01 -1.04
CA LEU A 89 10.60 5.18 -1.12
C LEU A 89 9.80 5.39 0.16
N VAL A 90 9.28 4.32 0.80
CA VAL A 90 8.63 4.46 2.11
C VAL A 90 9.64 5.02 3.13
N TYR A 91 10.90 4.59 3.11
CA TYR A 91 11.93 5.19 3.97
C TYR A 91 12.07 6.70 3.73
N CYS A 92 12.11 7.13 2.46
CA CYS A 92 12.26 8.55 2.11
C CYS A 92 11.07 9.42 2.54
N ILE A 93 9.83 8.92 2.38
CA ILE A 93 8.62 9.76 2.53
C ILE A 93 7.73 9.40 3.73
N ALA A 94 8.06 8.39 4.54
CA ALA A 94 7.29 8.04 5.74
C ALA A 94 7.16 9.21 6.73
N GLY A 95 8.19 10.05 6.88
CA GLY A 95 8.14 11.24 7.73
C GLY A 95 7.44 12.45 7.09
N ILE A 96 7.10 12.40 5.80
CA ILE A 96 6.55 13.52 5.03
C ILE A 96 5.08 13.30 4.69
N SER A 97 4.73 12.13 4.15
CA SER A 97 3.36 11.79 3.74
C SER A 97 2.77 10.60 4.51
N GLY A 98 3.62 9.77 5.12
CA GLY A 98 3.27 8.46 5.67
C GLY A 98 3.74 7.31 4.78
N GLY A 99 4.17 7.59 3.54
CA GLY A 99 4.75 6.58 2.65
C GLY A 99 3.75 5.54 2.17
N HIS A 100 2.67 5.97 1.52
CA HIS A 100 1.63 5.03 1.07
C HIS A 100 1.95 4.45 -0.31
N ILE A 101 2.22 5.31 -1.30
CA ILE A 101 2.59 4.97 -2.70
C ILE A 101 1.56 4.04 -3.37
N ASN A 102 0.36 3.94 -2.79
CA ASN A 102 -0.61 2.91 -3.10
C ASN A 102 -2.02 3.32 -2.63
N PRO A 103 -3.01 3.35 -3.54
CA PRO A 103 -4.40 3.62 -3.19
C PRO A 103 -4.99 2.61 -2.21
N ALA A 104 -4.63 1.33 -2.28
CA ALA A 104 -5.14 0.30 -1.37
C ALA A 104 -4.61 0.49 0.07
N VAL A 105 -3.35 0.89 0.23
CA VAL A 105 -2.77 1.26 1.54
C VAL A 105 -3.47 2.50 2.09
N THR A 106 -3.64 3.53 1.25
CA THR A 106 -4.35 4.76 1.61
C THR A 106 -5.80 4.47 2.03
N PHE A 107 -6.48 3.59 1.31
CA PHE A 107 -7.84 3.17 1.60
C PHE A 107 -7.93 2.39 2.92
N GLY A 108 -7.05 1.42 3.16
CA GLY A 108 -7.01 0.67 4.41
C GLY A 108 -6.82 1.59 5.63
N LEU A 109 -5.88 2.53 5.53
CA LEU A 109 -5.64 3.51 6.60
C LEU A 109 -6.81 4.49 6.77
N LEU A 110 -7.55 4.82 5.71
CA LEU A 110 -8.75 5.65 5.77
C LEU A 110 -9.85 4.92 6.54
N LEU A 111 -10.10 3.66 6.21
CA LEU A 111 -11.05 2.79 6.92
C LEU A 111 -10.69 2.66 8.40
N ALA A 112 -9.39 2.59 8.71
CA ALA A 112 -8.89 2.57 10.08
C ALA A 112 -8.89 3.93 10.79
N ARG A 113 -9.41 4.99 10.16
CA ARG A 113 -9.40 6.38 10.64
C ARG A 113 -8.01 6.90 11.03
N LYS A 114 -6.99 6.54 10.26
CA LYS A 114 -5.61 7.05 10.42
C LYS A 114 -5.33 8.27 9.52
N LEU A 115 -6.20 8.57 8.56
CA LEU A 115 -6.20 9.80 7.77
C LEU A 115 -7.63 10.24 7.41
N SER A 116 -7.80 11.49 6.98
CA SER A 116 -9.07 12.04 6.51
C SER A 116 -9.37 11.63 5.06
N LEU A 117 -10.64 11.67 4.68
CA LEU A 117 -11.12 11.43 3.33
C LEU A 117 -10.51 12.41 2.32
N VAL A 118 -10.37 13.70 2.71
CA VAL A 118 -9.78 14.75 1.86
C VAL A 118 -8.33 14.39 1.52
N ARG A 119 -7.53 14.03 2.53
CA ARG A 119 -6.14 13.61 2.33
C ARG A 119 -6.07 12.32 1.50
N ALA A 120 -6.93 11.35 1.79
CA ALA A 120 -6.97 10.09 1.05
C ALA A 120 -7.25 10.31 -0.45
N ALA A 121 -8.24 11.14 -0.79
CA ALA A 121 -8.58 11.46 -2.17
C ALA A 121 -7.40 12.13 -2.89
N LEU A 122 -6.76 13.12 -2.26
CA LEU A 122 -5.59 13.79 -2.83
C LEU A 122 -4.41 12.84 -3.04
N TYR A 123 -4.17 11.92 -2.09
CA TYR A 123 -3.13 10.91 -2.23
C TYR A 123 -3.42 9.95 -3.39
N VAL A 124 -4.66 9.43 -3.50
CA VAL A 124 -5.04 8.52 -4.59
C VAL A 124 -4.85 9.18 -5.96
N VAL A 125 -5.28 10.43 -6.11
CA VAL A 125 -5.09 11.19 -7.36
C VAL A 125 -3.60 11.38 -7.65
N ALA A 126 -2.81 11.82 -6.66
CA ALA A 126 -1.38 12.02 -6.82
C ALA A 126 -0.63 10.72 -7.18
N GLN A 127 -0.96 9.62 -6.53
CA GLN A 127 -0.39 8.30 -6.82
C GLN A 127 -0.71 7.87 -8.25
N CYS A 128 -1.97 8.01 -8.69
CA CYS A 128 -2.38 7.66 -10.05
C CYS A 128 -1.67 8.52 -11.12
N LEU A 129 -1.57 9.84 -10.89
CA LEU A 129 -0.84 10.75 -11.78
C LEU A 129 0.66 10.42 -11.81
N GLY A 130 1.27 10.15 -10.66
CA GLY A 130 2.66 9.73 -10.57
C GLY A 130 2.91 8.45 -11.37
N ALA A 131 2.06 7.45 -11.20
CA ALA A 131 2.15 6.18 -11.94
C ALA A 131 2.05 6.37 -13.46
N MET A 132 1.12 7.21 -13.93
CA MET A 132 1.00 7.53 -15.36
C MET A 132 2.26 8.22 -15.90
N CYS A 133 2.82 9.19 -15.15
CA CYS A 133 4.07 9.85 -15.53
C CYS A 133 5.25 8.86 -15.56
N GLY A 134 5.38 8.00 -14.55
CA GLY A 134 6.44 6.99 -14.49
C GLY A 134 6.39 6.02 -15.67
N ALA A 135 5.19 5.53 -16.01
CA ALA A 135 4.98 4.67 -17.18
C ALA A 135 5.30 5.41 -18.50
N GLY A 136 4.88 6.67 -18.61
CA GLY A 136 5.19 7.53 -19.77
C GLY A 136 6.70 7.71 -19.99
N LEU A 137 7.45 7.94 -18.90
CA LEU A 137 8.92 8.04 -18.97
C LEU A 137 9.57 6.75 -19.47
N VAL A 138 9.12 5.58 -19.01
CA VAL A 138 9.65 4.30 -19.50
C VAL A 138 9.35 4.11 -20.99
N LYS A 139 8.13 4.42 -21.44
CA LYS A 139 7.79 4.37 -22.87
C LYS A 139 8.66 5.31 -23.71
N ALA A 140 8.98 6.49 -23.20
CA ALA A 140 9.85 7.45 -23.87
C ALA A 140 11.31 6.98 -23.93
N PHE A 141 11.88 6.53 -22.82
CA PHE A 141 13.33 6.24 -22.71
C PHE A 141 13.72 4.85 -23.22
N HIS A 142 12.86 3.84 -23.06
CA HIS A 142 13.13 2.49 -23.57
C HIS A 142 12.65 2.27 -25.01
N GLY A 143 12.03 3.29 -25.61
CA GLY A 143 11.47 3.25 -26.95
C GLY A 143 10.06 2.67 -26.98
N ALA A 144 9.14 3.41 -27.60
CA ALA A 144 7.71 3.04 -27.65
C ALA A 144 7.47 1.66 -28.27
N HIS A 145 8.27 1.27 -29.28
CA HIS A 145 8.18 -0.05 -29.89
C HIS A 145 8.42 -1.18 -28.87
N TRP A 146 9.52 -1.12 -28.13
CA TRP A 146 9.87 -2.14 -27.14
C TRP A 146 8.90 -2.15 -25.97
N TYR A 147 8.49 -0.97 -25.50
CA TYR A 147 7.49 -0.85 -24.45
C TYR A 147 6.19 -1.57 -24.83
N LEU A 148 5.67 -1.33 -26.04
CA LEU A 148 4.45 -1.96 -26.53
C LEU A 148 4.64 -3.47 -26.79
N ARG A 149 5.74 -3.88 -27.45
CA ARG A 149 6.04 -5.30 -27.72
C ARG A 149 6.05 -6.15 -26.45
N TYR A 150 6.58 -5.61 -25.35
CA TYR A 150 6.76 -6.34 -24.10
C TYR A 150 5.65 -6.14 -23.07
N GLY A 151 4.50 -5.62 -23.48
CA GLY A 151 3.29 -5.56 -22.64
C GLY A 151 3.18 -4.30 -21.77
N GLY A 152 4.07 -3.32 -21.92
CA GLY A 152 4.07 -2.07 -21.15
C GLY A 152 4.22 -2.22 -19.62
N GLY A 153 4.47 -3.45 -19.14
CA GLY A 153 4.35 -3.86 -17.75
C GLY A 153 2.95 -3.62 -17.13
N ALA A 154 1.92 -3.63 -17.97
CA ALA A 154 0.53 -3.65 -17.54
C ALA A 154 0.19 -4.95 -16.81
N ASN A 155 -0.67 -4.85 -15.80
CA ASN A 155 -1.24 -6.00 -15.14
C ASN A 155 -2.38 -6.55 -16.00
N GLU A 156 -2.34 -7.85 -16.26
CA GLU A 156 -3.30 -8.60 -17.05
C GLU A 156 -3.39 -10.01 -16.47
N LEU A 157 -4.53 -10.69 -16.66
CA LEU A 157 -4.63 -12.09 -16.31
C LEU A 157 -3.76 -12.92 -17.28
N ALA A 158 -2.88 -13.75 -16.72
CA ALA A 158 -2.09 -14.69 -17.50
C ALA A 158 -2.98 -15.80 -18.10
N ALA A 159 -2.58 -16.32 -19.26
CA ALA A 159 -3.29 -17.41 -19.90
C ALA A 159 -3.33 -18.65 -18.98
N GLY A 160 -4.48 -19.33 -18.94
CA GLY A 160 -4.71 -20.51 -18.10
C GLY A 160 -5.27 -20.20 -16.70
N TYR A 161 -5.30 -18.94 -16.27
CA TYR A 161 -5.95 -18.55 -15.02
C TYR A 161 -7.36 -18.01 -15.28
N SER A 162 -8.28 -18.25 -14.34
CA SER A 162 -9.63 -17.67 -14.38
C SER A 162 -9.64 -16.27 -13.76
N LYS A 163 -10.62 -15.43 -14.11
CA LYS A 163 -10.79 -14.09 -13.49
C LYS A 163 -10.95 -14.19 -11.97
N GLY A 164 -11.60 -15.25 -11.48
CA GLY A 164 -11.73 -15.54 -10.05
C GLY A 164 -10.38 -15.83 -9.39
N ALA A 165 -9.49 -16.59 -10.05
CA ALA A 165 -8.15 -16.85 -9.55
C ALA A 165 -7.30 -15.58 -9.50
N GLY A 166 -7.35 -14.75 -10.56
CA GLY A 166 -6.67 -13.45 -10.59
C GLY A 166 -7.16 -12.52 -9.48
N LEU A 167 -8.48 -12.40 -9.31
CA LEU A 167 -9.07 -11.61 -8.22
C LEU A 167 -8.66 -12.12 -6.84
N GLY A 168 -8.72 -13.43 -6.62
CA GLY A 168 -8.29 -14.05 -5.35
C GLY A 168 -6.82 -13.79 -5.03
N ALA A 169 -5.94 -13.91 -6.02
CA ALA A 169 -4.51 -13.63 -5.86
C ALA A 169 -4.26 -12.16 -5.47
N GLU A 170 -4.95 -11.22 -6.11
CA GLU A 170 -4.83 -9.79 -5.80
C GLU A 170 -5.41 -9.44 -4.41
N ILE A 171 -6.50 -10.08 -3.98
CA ILE A 171 -7.06 -9.93 -2.63
C ILE A 171 -6.06 -10.40 -1.58
N VAL A 172 -5.56 -11.63 -1.71
CA VAL A 172 -4.64 -12.23 -0.72
C VAL A 172 -3.30 -11.49 -0.69
N GLY A 173 -2.75 -11.16 -1.87
CA GLY A 173 -1.51 -10.39 -1.96
C GLY A 173 -1.63 -9.01 -1.32
N THR A 174 -2.74 -8.32 -1.55
CA THR A 174 -2.98 -7.01 -0.93
C THR A 174 -3.28 -7.13 0.55
N PHE A 175 -3.94 -8.20 1.01
CA PHE A 175 -4.12 -8.48 2.43
C PHE A 175 -2.76 -8.59 3.12
N VAL A 176 -1.83 -9.39 2.57
CA VAL A 176 -0.46 -9.53 3.11
C VAL A 176 0.21 -8.16 3.23
N LEU A 177 0.21 -7.37 2.16
CA LEU A 177 0.79 -6.02 2.15
C LEU A 177 0.17 -5.12 3.22
N VAL A 178 -1.15 -4.95 3.21
CA VAL A 178 -1.83 -3.97 4.07
C VAL A 178 -1.83 -4.42 5.53
N TYR A 179 -1.86 -5.73 5.79
CA TYR A 179 -1.66 -6.26 7.13
C TYR A 179 -0.24 -5.93 7.65
N THR A 180 0.79 -6.13 6.82
CA THR A 180 2.16 -5.74 7.18
C THR A 180 2.25 -4.23 7.42
N VAL A 181 1.57 -3.39 6.63
CA VAL A 181 1.52 -1.94 6.86
C VAL A 181 0.95 -1.62 8.24
N PHE A 182 -0.18 -2.22 8.63
CA PHE A 182 -0.75 -2.00 9.96
C PHE A 182 0.21 -2.40 11.09
N SER A 183 0.85 -3.56 10.95
CA SER A 183 1.84 -4.06 11.91
C SER A 183 3.12 -3.20 11.96
N ALA A 184 3.43 -2.48 10.87
CA ALA A 184 4.58 -1.59 10.73
C ALA A 184 4.30 -0.13 11.12
N THR A 185 3.09 0.21 11.60
CA THR A 185 2.78 1.57 12.08
C THR A 185 3.49 1.88 13.40
N ASP A 186 4.16 3.03 13.47
CA ASP A 186 4.65 3.57 14.74
C ASP A 186 3.47 4.20 15.51
N PRO A 187 3.12 3.70 16.71
CA PRO A 187 2.01 4.22 17.50
C PRO A 187 2.22 5.63 18.05
N LYS A 188 3.48 6.05 18.19
CA LYS A 188 3.88 7.29 18.86
C LYS A 188 4.26 8.38 17.87
N ARG A 189 4.71 8.02 16.67
CA ARG A 189 5.17 8.98 15.66
C ARG A 189 4.12 9.21 14.58
N LYS A 190 3.78 10.48 14.39
CA LYS A 190 2.89 10.95 13.32
C LYS A 190 3.63 11.86 12.35
N VAL A 191 3.16 11.88 11.12
CA VAL A 191 3.57 12.86 10.10
C VAL A 191 3.14 14.25 10.55
N ARG A 192 4.00 15.25 10.31
CA ARG A 192 3.79 16.65 10.73
C ARG A 192 2.39 17.16 10.35
N ASP A 193 1.73 17.80 11.32
CA ASP A 193 0.40 18.42 11.21
C ASP A 193 -0.75 17.49 10.80
N SER A 194 -0.59 16.18 10.96
CA SER A 194 -1.55 15.17 10.52
C SER A 194 -1.75 14.04 11.55
N HIS A 195 -2.69 13.14 11.25
CA HIS A 195 -2.94 11.91 12.03
C HIS A 195 -2.23 10.69 11.46
N VAL A 196 -1.51 10.83 10.34
CA VAL A 196 -0.93 9.71 9.60
C VAL A 196 0.26 9.13 10.38
N PRO A 197 0.29 7.82 10.65
CA PRO A 197 1.41 7.18 11.33
C PRO A 197 2.66 7.15 10.43
N VAL A 198 3.83 7.20 11.06
CA VAL A 198 5.09 6.89 10.38
C VAL A 198 5.21 5.37 10.26
N LEU A 199 5.64 4.87 9.09
CA LEU A 199 5.74 3.44 8.80
C LEU A 199 7.20 2.95 8.90
N ALA A 200 7.39 1.73 9.40
CA ALA A 200 8.65 1.00 9.28
C ALA A 200 8.78 0.40 7.85
N PRO A 201 9.74 0.84 7.03
CA PRO A 201 9.71 0.58 5.59
C PRO A 201 10.17 -0.82 5.19
N LEU A 202 11.10 -1.42 5.92
CA LEU A 202 11.74 -2.69 5.53
C LEU A 202 10.73 -3.86 5.46
N PRO A 203 9.88 -4.11 6.48
CA PRO A 203 8.86 -5.16 6.39
C PRO A 203 7.88 -4.94 5.24
N ILE A 204 7.51 -3.69 4.97
CA ILE A 204 6.56 -3.35 3.90
C ILE A 204 7.17 -3.67 2.53
N GLY A 205 8.44 -3.29 2.29
CA GLY A 205 9.15 -3.65 1.06
C GLY A 205 9.29 -5.16 0.89
N PHE A 206 9.57 -5.90 1.97
CA PHE A 206 9.61 -7.36 1.94
C PHE A 206 8.24 -8.00 1.68
N ALA A 207 7.15 -7.47 2.22
CA ALA A 207 5.81 -7.98 1.92
C ALA A 207 5.51 -7.84 0.41
N VAL A 208 5.84 -6.68 -0.19
CA VAL A 208 5.70 -6.48 -1.64
C VAL A 208 6.59 -7.46 -2.41
N PHE A 209 7.85 -7.64 -2.01
CA PHE A 209 8.77 -8.59 -2.63
C PHE A 209 8.20 -10.02 -2.61
N MET A 210 7.79 -10.50 -1.43
CA MET A 210 7.25 -11.86 -1.24
C MET A 210 5.99 -12.10 -2.07
N VAL A 211 5.07 -11.12 -2.10
CA VAL A 211 3.86 -11.24 -2.91
C VAL A 211 4.22 -11.32 -4.39
N HIS A 212 5.18 -10.53 -4.88
CA HIS A 212 5.62 -10.61 -6.27
C HIS A 212 6.18 -11.98 -6.65
N LEU A 213 6.95 -12.62 -5.77
CA LEU A 213 7.44 -13.98 -6.01
C LEU A 213 6.29 -14.97 -6.25
N ALA A 214 5.16 -14.80 -5.56
CA ALA A 214 4.00 -15.68 -5.66
C ALA A 214 3.02 -15.31 -6.80
N THR A 215 2.82 -14.02 -7.07
CA THR A 215 1.71 -13.56 -7.93
C THR A 215 2.12 -13.05 -9.31
N ILE A 216 3.41 -12.87 -9.60
CA ILE A 216 3.87 -12.50 -10.96
C ILE A 216 3.32 -13.47 -12.03
N PRO A 217 3.34 -14.81 -11.85
CA PRO A 217 2.85 -15.74 -12.87
C PRO A 217 1.35 -15.63 -13.17
N VAL A 218 0.55 -15.08 -12.25
CA VAL A 218 -0.92 -15.02 -12.36
C VAL A 218 -1.36 -13.70 -13.00
N THR A 219 -0.83 -12.58 -12.51
CA THR A 219 -1.32 -11.23 -12.87
C THR A 219 -0.22 -10.22 -13.19
N GLY A 220 1.05 -10.63 -13.10
CA GLY A 220 2.18 -9.70 -13.02
C GLY A 220 2.27 -8.95 -11.68
N THR A 221 1.42 -9.29 -10.71
CA THR A 221 1.25 -8.65 -9.39
C THR A 221 0.82 -7.18 -9.47
N GLY A 222 -0.45 -6.92 -9.17
CA GLY A 222 -0.99 -5.58 -9.03
C GLY A 222 -0.72 -5.03 -7.63
N ILE A 223 -1.52 -5.50 -6.66
CA ILE A 223 -1.63 -5.10 -5.24
C ILE A 223 -1.63 -3.60 -4.95
N ASN A 224 -1.76 -2.80 -6.00
CA ASN A 224 -1.61 -1.37 -6.04
C ASN A 224 -2.40 -0.82 -7.24
N PRO A 225 -3.57 -0.21 -7.01
CA PRO A 225 -4.40 0.30 -8.08
C PRO A 225 -3.73 1.38 -8.95
N ALA A 226 -2.90 2.26 -8.36
CA ALA A 226 -2.19 3.29 -9.12
C ALA A 226 -1.13 2.68 -10.04
N ARG A 227 -0.33 1.73 -9.55
CA ARG A 227 0.65 0.96 -10.35
C ARG A 227 -0.01 0.13 -11.45
N SER A 228 -1.26 -0.24 -11.28
CA SER A 228 -2.01 -0.96 -12.31
C SER A 228 -2.62 0.00 -13.34
N LEU A 229 -3.08 1.18 -12.89
CA LEU A 229 -3.67 2.21 -13.75
C LEU A 229 -2.64 2.89 -14.64
N GLY A 230 -1.49 3.30 -14.09
CA GLY A 230 -0.46 4.03 -14.84
C GLY A 230 -0.04 3.33 -16.15
N PRO A 231 0.44 2.08 -16.09
CA PRO A 231 0.75 1.29 -17.28
C PRO A 231 -0.47 1.03 -18.15
N ALA A 232 -1.66 0.74 -17.59
CA ALA A 232 -2.85 0.49 -18.40
C ALA A 232 -3.20 1.69 -19.29
N VAL A 233 -3.09 2.92 -18.76
CA VAL A 233 -3.29 4.16 -19.51
C VAL A 233 -2.24 4.35 -20.60
N VAL A 234 -0.96 4.12 -20.30
CA VAL A 234 0.14 4.39 -21.24
C VAL A 234 0.30 3.30 -22.31
N TYR A 235 0.01 2.05 -21.95
CA TYR A 235 0.03 0.87 -22.81
C TYR A 235 -1.22 0.80 -23.70
N ASN A 236 -2.37 1.17 -23.14
CA ASN A 236 -3.65 1.35 -23.82
C ASN A 236 -4.06 0.18 -24.73
N GLN A 237 -4.00 -1.05 -24.20
CA GLN A 237 -4.46 -2.25 -24.91
C GLN A 237 -5.78 -2.75 -24.35
N ARG A 238 -6.59 -3.34 -25.24
CA ARG A 238 -7.92 -3.84 -24.91
C ARG A 238 -7.92 -4.84 -23.74
N LYS A 239 -7.02 -5.84 -23.77
CA LYS A 239 -6.93 -6.86 -22.72
C LYS A 239 -6.60 -6.25 -21.35
N ALA A 240 -5.61 -5.37 -21.29
CA ALA A 240 -5.27 -4.63 -20.08
C ALA A 240 -6.48 -3.88 -19.49
N TRP A 241 -7.31 -3.26 -20.32
CA TRP A 241 -8.53 -2.58 -19.87
C TRP A 241 -9.65 -3.53 -19.45
N GLU A 242 -9.84 -4.66 -20.15
CA GLU A 242 -10.85 -5.67 -19.81
C GLU A 242 -10.57 -6.36 -18.45
N ASP A 243 -9.30 -6.51 -18.08
CA ASP A 243 -8.88 -7.07 -16.80
C ASP A 243 -8.71 -6.00 -15.71
N HIS A 244 -8.70 -4.72 -16.06
CA HIS A 244 -8.28 -3.62 -15.17
C HIS A 244 -9.06 -3.56 -13.85
N TRP A 245 -10.35 -3.88 -13.89
CA TRP A 245 -11.23 -3.83 -12.71
C TRP A 245 -10.74 -4.75 -11.57
N ILE A 246 -10.06 -5.86 -11.90
CA ILE A 246 -9.49 -6.80 -10.92
C ILE A 246 -8.50 -6.07 -10.01
N PHE A 247 -7.71 -5.17 -10.57
CA PHE A 247 -6.63 -4.45 -9.89
C PHE A 247 -7.09 -3.23 -9.10
N TRP A 248 -8.40 -2.94 -9.12
CA TRP A 248 -9.05 -2.03 -8.17
C TRP A 248 -9.83 -2.81 -7.13
N VAL A 249 -10.72 -3.69 -7.56
CA VAL A 249 -11.62 -4.43 -6.67
C VAL A 249 -10.85 -5.34 -5.73
N GLY A 250 -9.90 -6.13 -6.26
CA GLY A 250 -9.10 -7.06 -5.47
C GLY A 250 -8.31 -6.36 -4.37
N PRO A 251 -7.48 -5.36 -4.71
CA PRO A 251 -6.71 -4.64 -3.71
C PRO A 251 -7.54 -3.90 -2.65
N LEU A 252 -8.68 -3.30 -3.03
CA LEU A 252 -9.55 -2.63 -2.05
C LEU A 252 -10.20 -3.63 -1.08
N ILE A 253 -10.64 -4.79 -1.55
CA ILE A 253 -11.18 -5.86 -0.69
C ILE A 253 -10.07 -6.40 0.24
N GLY A 254 -8.89 -6.69 -0.30
CA GLY A 254 -7.75 -7.16 0.49
C GLY A 254 -7.34 -6.17 1.59
N ALA A 255 -7.32 -4.88 1.27
CA ALA A 255 -7.04 -3.81 2.23
C ALA A 255 -8.11 -3.71 3.34
N ALA A 256 -9.39 -3.79 2.98
CA ALA A 256 -10.49 -3.77 3.95
C ALA A 256 -10.43 -4.99 4.89
N ALA A 257 -10.17 -6.18 4.34
CA ALA A 257 -10.01 -7.41 5.12
C ALA A 257 -8.81 -7.33 6.09
N ALA A 258 -7.67 -6.81 5.65
CA ALA A 258 -6.49 -6.61 6.49
C ALA A 258 -6.76 -5.62 7.63
N MET A 259 -7.46 -4.52 7.34
CA MET A 259 -7.90 -3.55 8.35
C MET A 259 -8.79 -4.21 9.40
N LEU A 260 -9.84 -4.93 8.97
CA LEU A 260 -10.78 -5.61 9.87
C LEU A 260 -10.06 -6.63 10.74
N TYR A 261 -9.19 -7.46 10.16
CA TYR A 261 -8.40 -8.44 10.88
C TYR A 261 -7.51 -7.77 11.95
N HIS A 262 -6.74 -6.76 11.58
CA HIS A 262 -5.85 -6.06 12.51
C HIS A 262 -6.63 -5.39 13.66
N GLN A 263 -7.75 -4.71 13.35
CA GLN A 263 -8.51 -4.00 14.39
C GLN A 263 -9.31 -4.93 15.31
N LEU A 264 -10.01 -5.90 14.74
CA LEU A 264 -10.94 -6.74 15.49
C LEU A 264 -10.22 -7.87 16.23
N VAL A 265 -9.26 -8.53 15.55
CA VAL A 265 -8.60 -9.73 16.08
C VAL A 265 -7.38 -9.36 16.92
N LEU A 266 -6.49 -8.51 16.39
CA LEU A 266 -5.20 -8.24 17.05
C LEU A 266 -5.27 -7.12 18.10
N ARG A 267 -6.08 -6.09 17.85
CA ARG A 267 -6.21 -4.94 18.77
C ARG A 267 -7.40 -5.04 19.72
N ALA A 268 -8.20 -6.11 19.64
CA ALA A 268 -9.42 -6.31 20.40
C ALA A 268 -10.36 -5.08 20.40
N GLY A 269 -10.39 -4.33 19.28
CA GLY A 269 -11.18 -3.09 19.17
C GLY A 269 -12.67 -3.32 19.44
N ALA A 270 -13.18 -4.49 19.09
CA ALA A 270 -14.55 -4.91 19.38
C ALA A 270 -14.83 -5.03 20.89
N ALA A 271 -13.91 -5.59 21.67
CA ALA A 271 -14.07 -5.71 23.12
C ALA A 271 -14.10 -4.32 23.79
N LYS A 272 -13.28 -3.37 23.31
CA LYS A 272 -13.32 -1.96 23.77
C LYS A 272 -14.64 -1.27 23.40
N ALA A 273 -15.15 -1.47 22.18
CA ALA A 273 -16.42 -0.88 21.74
C ALA A 273 -17.60 -1.45 22.57
N PHE A 274 -17.68 -2.77 22.72
CA PHE A 274 -18.72 -3.42 23.54
C PHE A 274 -18.62 -3.05 25.03
N ALA A 275 -17.42 -2.97 25.60
CA ALA A 275 -17.24 -2.51 26.98
C ALA A 275 -17.68 -1.05 27.18
N SER A 276 -17.44 -0.18 26.19
CA SER A 276 -17.92 1.21 26.22
C SER A 276 -19.46 1.29 26.16
N PHE A 277 -20.11 0.41 25.38
CA PHE A 277 -21.58 0.35 25.37
C PHE A 277 -22.14 -0.17 26.69
N ARG A 278 -21.49 -1.14 27.33
CA ARG A 278 -21.95 -1.70 28.62
C ARG A 278 -21.81 -0.71 29.77
N ASN A 279 -20.74 0.10 29.80
CA ASN A 279 -20.57 1.13 30.83
C ASN A 279 -21.57 2.28 30.71
N ASN A 280 -22.11 2.55 29.52
CA ASN A 280 -23.13 3.59 29.32
C ASN A 280 -24.55 3.15 29.70
N GLN A 281 -24.76 1.89 30.11
CA GLN A 281 -26.05 1.41 30.60
C GLN A 281 -26.20 1.42 32.13
N HIS A 282 -25.24 2.01 32.84
CA HIS A 282 -25.30 2.22 34.29
C HIS A 282 -25.36 3.72 34.61
N PHE A 283 -26.46 4.38 34.24
CA PHE A 283 -26.91 5.66 34.79
C PHE A 283 -28.43 5.69 34.80
#